data_AF-A0A1S2LJB3-F1
#
_entry.id   AF-A0A1S2LJB3-F1
#
_cell.length_a   1.000
_cell.length_b   1.000
_cell.length_c   1.000
_cell.angle_alpha   90.00
_cell.angle_beta   90.00
_cell.angle_gamma   90.00
#
_symmetry.space_group_name_H-M   'P 1'
#
loop_
_entity.id
_entity.type
_entity.pdbx_description
1 polymer ?
#
loop_
_entity_poly.entity_id
_entity_poly.type
_entity_poly.pdbx_seq_one_letter_code
_entity_poly.pdbx_strand_id
1 'polypeptide(L)'
;MGKKNIERVKLCGVELNEDFVVISKFTIDEDCMFMPYEEDMDLTNEHVLETVFSKELVEFVYDVGPSINISLAVALGLGVIQSLSDGSKYLYHADVIDDDDRQSHEMLRLGMYYQIMNPDYDDRRLDYLMNVSGGEFYLSTLLFTDTIEPLEKLRAIFATKKGERNNVVGFVK
;
A
#
# COMPACT_ATOMS: atom_id res chain seq x y z
N MET A 1 10.73 19.93 4.57
CA MET A 1 11.32 18.65 4.11
C MET A 1 10.89 18.44 2.67
N GLY A 2 11.81 18.13 1.75
CA GLY A 2 11.51 18.02 0.32
C GLY A 2 10.58 16.86 0.03
N LYS A 3 9.66 17.04 -0.94
CA LYS A 3 8.78 16.00 -1.47
C LYS A 3 9.64 14.85 -1.99
N LYS A 4 9.76 13.74 -1.26
CA LYS A 4 10.31 12.50 -1.81
C LYS A 4 9.15 11.83 -2.56
N ASN A 5 9.18 11.87 -3.89
CA ASN A 5 8.17 11.15 -4.67
C ASN A 5 8.31 9.65 -4.39
N ILE A 6 7.21 8.90 -4.51
CA ILE A 6 7.28 7.43 -4.48
C ILE A 6 8.17 7.00 -5.65
N GLU A 7 9.31 6.39 -5.35
CA GLU A 7 10.27 5.95 -6.37
C GLU A 7 10.00 4.49 -6.72
N ARG A 8 9.70 4.26 -8.01
CA ARG A 8 9.49 2.92 -8.56
C ARG A 8 10.85 2.31 -8.88
N VAL A 9 11.17 1.21 -8.22
CA VAL A 9 12.39 0.44 -8.44
C VAL A 9 12.01 -0.82 -9.19
N LYS A 10 12.63 -1.06 -10.35
CA LYS A 10 12.50 -2.32 -11.08
C LYS A 10 13.53 -3.28 -10.52
N LEU A 11 13.07 -4.44 -10.04
CA LEU A 11 13.95 -5.53 -9.61
C LEU A 11 13.91 -6.63 -10.68
N CYS A 12 15.06 -7.17 -11.04
CA CYS A 12 15.09 -8.39 -11.84
C CYS A 12 14.69 -9.58 -10.96
N GLY A 13 13.99 -10.58 -11.53
CA GLY A 13 13.51 -11.74 -10.76
C GLY A 13 14.61 -12.59 -10.09
N VAL A 14 15.88 -12.42 -10.48
CA VAL A 14 17.04 -13.04 -9.81
C VAL A 14 17.41 -12.26 -8.54
N GLU A 15 17.43 -10.93 -8.59
CA GLU A 15 17.77 -10.04 -7.46
C GLU A 15 16.79 -10.20 -6.30
N LEU A 16 15.49 -10.36 -6.59
CA LEU A 16 14.46 -10.57 -5.57
C LEU A 16 14.64 -11.85 -4.74
N ASN A 17 15.17 -12.92 -5.34
CA ASN A 17 15.29 -14.22 -4.67
C ASN A 17 16.60 -14.37 -3.87
N GLU A 18 17.61 -13.55 -4.15
CA GLU A 18 18.94 -13.64 -3.51
C GLU A 18 19.24 -12.45 -2.59
N ASP A 19 18.70 -11.26 -2.88
CA ASP A 19 19.08 -10.01 -2.20
C ASP A 19 17.99 -9.44 -1.28
N PHE A 20 16.80 -10.06 -1.22
CA PHE A 20 15.66 -9.58 -0.45
C PHE A 20 15.00 -10.66 0.38
N VAL A 21 14.39 -10.24 1.49
CA VAL A 21 13.50 -11.06 2.31
C VAL A 21 12.12 -10.42 2.41
N VAL A 22 11.08 -11.22 2.27
CA VAL A 22 9.71 -10.79 2.58
C VAL A 22 9.59 -10.66 4.08
N ILE A 23 9.20 -9.48 4.57
CA ILE A 23 9.00 -9.23 5.99
C ILE A 23 7.53 -9.12 6.37
N SER A 24 6.64 -8.91 5.39
CA SER A 24 5.20 -8.95 5.60
C SER A 24 4.45 -9.21 4.29
N LYS A 25 3.36 -9.98 4.41
CA LYS A 25 2.38 -10.27 3.35
C LYS A 25 0.99 -10.41 3.99
N PHE A 26 -0.06 -10.38 3.15
CA PHE A 26 -1.37 -10.95 3.47
C PHE A 26 -1.63 -12.16 2.56
N THR A 27 -2.25 -13.22 3.10
CA THR A 27 -2.90 -14.24 2.27
C THR A 27 -4.40 -14.00 2.28
N ILE A 28 -5.03 -14.35 1.16
CA ILE A 28 -6.48 -14.44 1.01
C ILE A 28 -6.79 -15.93 1.16
N ASP A 29 -7.51 -16.31 2.20
CA ASP A 29 -7.94 -17.71 2.36
C ASP A 29 -9.07 -18.08 1.38
N GLU A 30 -9.53 -19.33 1.43
CA GLU A 30 -10.61 -19.83 0.57
C GLU A 30 -11.93 -19.06 0.75
N ASP A 31 -12.10 -18.36 1.88
CA ASP A 31 -13.26 -17.53 2.23
C ASP A 31 -13.05 -16.05 1.88
N CYS A 32 -11.99 -15.71 1.15
CA CYS A 32 -11.60 -14.35 0.80
C CYS A 32 -11.21 -13.47 2.01
N MET A 33 -10.83 -14.07 3.14
CA MET A 33 -10.47 -13.37 4.38
C MET A 33 -8.97 -13.13 4.47
N PHE A 34 -8.61 -12.02 5.12
CA PHE A 34 -7.23 -11.52 5.24
C PHE A 34 -6.51 -12.16 6.42
N MET A 35 -5.39 -12.83 6.15
CA MET A 35 -4.47 -13.28 7.19
C MET A 35 -3.24 -12.37 7.23
N PRO A 36 -3.13 -11.44 8.21
CA PRO A 36 -1.98 -10.56 8.33
C PRO A 36 -0.75 -11.36 8.81
N TYR A 37 0.37 -11.25 8.09
CA TYR A 37 1.67 -11.69 8.60
C TYR A 37 2.34 -10.54 9.34
N GLU A 38 2.36 -10.65 10.67
CA GLU A 38 3.09 -9.74 11.57
C GLU A 38 4.59 -10.09 11.64
N GLU A 39 5.37 -9.13 12.14
CA GLU A 39 6.81 -9.25 12.42
C GLU A 39 7.07 -10.52 13.27
N ASP A 40 8.13 -11.28 12.97
CA ASP A 40 8.54 -12.54 13.64
C ASP A 40 7.76 -13.83 13.30
N MET A 41 6.85 -13.83 12.31
CA MET A 41 6.18 -15.08 11.89
C MET A 41 7.14 -16.01 11.11
N ASP A 42 7.10 -17.31 11.41
CA ASP A 42 7.93 -18.32 10.76
C ASP A 42 7.53 -18.51 9.29
N LEU A 43 8.34 -17.93 8.40
CA LEU A 43 8.12 -17.94 6.94
C LEU A 43 8.44 -19.30 6.29
N THR A 44 8.88 -20.31 7.06
CA THR A 44 9.18 -21.66 6.52
C THR A 44 7.94 -22.50 6.21
N ASN A 45 6.74 -22.02 6.56
CA ASN A 45 5.49 -22.71 6.31
C ASN A 45 5.13 -22.69 4.81
N GLU A 46 4.81 -23.85 4.22
CA GLU A 46 4.62 -24.02 2.76
C GLU A 46 3.57 -23.07 2.16
N HIS A 47 2.56 -22.67 2.94
CA HIS A 47 1.54 -21.69 2.52
C HIS A 47 2.05 -20.24 2.47
N VAL A 48 3.10 -19.93 3.23
CA VAL A 48 3.79 -18.62 3.21
C VAL A 48 4.78 -18.56 2.07
N LEU A 49 5.39 -19.71 1.76
CA LEU A 49 6.35 -19.89 0.69
C LEU A 49 5.74 -19.80 -0.71
N GLU A 50 4.41 -19.78 -0.88
CA GLU A 50 3.79 -19.37 -2.17
C GLU A 50 3.99 -17.87 -2.48
N THR A 51 4.74 -17.16 -1.64
CA THR A 51 5.46 -15.94 -2.02
C THR A 51 6.71 -16.16 -2.82
N VAL A 52 7.02 -17.40 -3.26
CA VAL A 52 8.04 -17.59 -4.30
C VAL A 52 7.65 -16.58 -5.35
N PHE A 53 8.50 -15.56 -5.50
CA PHE A 53 8.42 -14.62 -6.58
C PHE A 53 8.35 -15.56 -7.76
N SER A 54 7.14 -15.83 -8.28
CA SER A 54 7.07 -16.57 -9.52
C SER A 54 7.94 -15.72 -10.41
N LYS A 55 8.78 -16.37 -11.22
CA LYS A 55 9.91 -15.77 -11.92
C LYS A 55 9.55 -14.52 -12.78
N GLU A 56 8.28 -14.13 -12.75
CA GLU A 56 7.51 -13.22 -13.57
C GLU A 56 6.58 -12.26 -12.76
N LEU A 57 6.41 -12.35 -11.43
CA LEU A 57 5.28 -11.68 -10.72
C LEU A 57 5.53 -10.34 -10.01
N VAL A 58 6.74 -10.03 -9.54
CA VAL A 58 7.02 -8.69 -8.93
C VAL A 58 7.97 -7.92 -9.82
N GLU A 59 7.42 -7.17 -10.76
CA GLU A 59 8.23 -6.34 -11.67
C GLU A 59 8.71 -5.04 -10.99
N PHE A 60 8.01 -4.58 -9.94
CA PHE A 60 8.29 -3.29 -9.31
C PHE A 60 8.09 -3.30 -7.79
N VAL A 61 8.94 -2.54 -7.11
CA VAL A 61 8.83 -2.21 -5.68
C VAL A 61 8.91 -0.70 -5.49
N TYR A 62 8.48 -0.20 -4.34
CA TYR A 62 8.32 1.23 -4.09
C TYR A 62 9.06 1.65 -2.83
N ASP A 63 10.02 2.58 -2.99
CA ASP A 63 10.63 3.31 -1.88
C ASP A 63 9.67 4.45 -1.48
N VAL A 64 9.16 4.35 -0.25
CA VAL A 64 8.23 5.33 0.34
C VAL A 64 8.88 6.22 1.40
N GLY A 65 10.20 6.14 1.58
CA GLY A 65 10.97 6.93 2.52
C GLY A 65 11.59 6.15 3.68
N PRO A 66 12.17 6.87 4.66
CA PRO A 66 13.04 6.27 5.67
C PRO A 66 12.31 5.44 6.75
N SER A 67 10.98 5.53 6.82
CA SER A 67 10.19 4.77 7.81
C SER A 67 9.01 4.10 7.13
N ILE A 68 8.97 2.77 7.19
CA ILE A 68 7.84 1.95 6.76
C ILE A 68 7.05 1.51 8.00
N ASN A 69 5.76 1.86 8.04
CA ASN A 69 4.74 1.27 8.89
C ASN A 69 4.20 -0.01 8.25
N ILE A 70 4.56 -1.17 8.80
CA ILE A 70 4.18 -2.49 8.26
C ILE A 70 2.68 -2.75 8.46
N SER A 71 2.13 -2.48 9.65
CA SER A 71 0.71 -2.69 9.94
C SER A 71 -0.19 -1.92 8.98
N LEU A 72 0.19 -0.68 8.63
CA LEU A 72 -0.52 0.11 7.63
C LEU A 72 -0.38 -0.49 6.22
N ALA A 73 0.80 -1.01 5.84
CA ALA A 73 0.99 -1.64 4.54
C ALA A 73 0.05 -2.85 4.41
N VAL A 74 0.01 -3.72 5.43
CA VAL A 74 -0.87 -4.89 5.48
C VAL A 74 -2.33 -4.49 5.42
N ALA A 75 -2.75 -3.48 6.20
CA ALA A 75 -4.12 -2.96 6.18
C ALA A 75 -4.51 -2.34 4.82
N LEU A 76 -3.54 -2.04 3.96
CA LEU A 76 -3.77 -1.53 2.60
C LEU A 76 -3.62 -2.62 1.54
N GLY A 77 -3.42 -3.88 1.91
CA GLY A 77 -3.17 -4.96 0.96
C GLY A 77 -1.83 -4.78 0.23
N LEU A 78 -0.81 -4.27 0.92
CA LEU A 78 0.55 -4.14 0.41
C LEU A 78 1.49 -5.07 1.19
N GLY A 79 2.42 -5.70 0.48
CA GLY A 79 3.50 -6.46 1.09
C GLY A 79 4.70 -5.57 1.39
N VAL A 80 5.59 -6.05 2.25
CA VAL A 80 6.86 -5.39 2.56
C VAL A 80 8.02 -6.36 2.37
N ILE A 81 9.05 -5.90 1.66
CA ILE A 81 10.34 -6.59 1.55
C ILE A 81 11.45 -5.75 2.19
N GLN A 82 12.52 -6.41 2.57
CA GLN A 82 13.75 -5.79 3.06
C GLN A 82 14.95 -6.27 2.24
N SER A 83 15.81 -5.35 1.81
CA SER A 83 17.10 -5.70 1.23
C SER A 83 18.02 -6.27 2.29
N LEU A 84 18.68 -7.38 1.97
CA LEU A 84 19.71 -7.99 2.81
C LEU A 84 21.02 -7.19 2.78
N SER A 85 21.23 -6.37 1.75
CA SER A 85 22.48 -5.63 1.54
C SER A 85 22.63 -4.42 2.47
N ASP A 86 21.55 -3.67 2.68
CA ASP A 86 21.56 -2.40 3.41
C ASP A 86 20.41 -2.26 4.43
N GLY A 87 19.50 -3.23 4.50
CA GLY A 87 18.34 -3.22 5.38
C GLY A 87 17.21 -2.28 4.94
N SER A 88 17.32 -1.66 3.76
CA SER A 88 16.28 -0.80 3.19
C SER A 88 15.00 -1.60 2.96
N LYS A 89 13.85 -0.99 3.26
CA LYS A 89 12.54 -1.64 3.12
C LYS A 89 11.77 -1.03 1.97
N TYR A 90 10.95 -1.84 1.31
CA TYR A 90 10.17 -1.44 0.15
C TYR A 90 8.77 -2.01 0.23
N LEU A 91 7.79 -1.26 -0.29
CA LEU A 91 6.45 -1.77 -0.50
C LEU A 91 6.37 -2.49 -1.84
N TYR A 92 5.58 -3.54 -1.90
CA TYR A 92 5.25 -4.20 -3.15
C TYR A 92 3.79 -4.62 -3.15
N HIS A 93 3.26 -4.88 -4.34
CA HIS A 93 1.90 -5.35 -4.48
C HIS A 93 1.80 -6.85 -4.24
N ALA A 94 0.85 -7.31 -3.41
CA ALA A 94 0.69 -8.73 -3.11
C ALA A 94 -0.51 -9.41 -3.82
N ASP A 95 -1.20 -8.76 -4.77
CA ASP A 95 -2.36 -9.41 -5.43
C ASP A 95 -1.98 -10.67 -6.21
N VAL A 96 -2.93 -11.59 -6.13
CA VAL A 96 -3.04 -12.85 -6.84
C VAL A 96 -4.10 -12.79 -7.96
N ILE A 97 -4.76 -11.64 -8.14
CA ILE A 97 -5.89 -11.47 -9.08
C ILE A 97 -5.41 -10.77 -10.35
N ASP A 98 -5.64 -11.44 -11.49
CA ASP A 98 -5.36 -10.96 -12.84
C ASP A 98 -6.51 -10.04 -13.29
N ASP A 99 -6.34 -8.72 -13.12
CA ASP A 99 -7.30 -7.69 -13.54
C ASP A 99 -6.55 -6.57 -14.30
N ASP A 100 -7.20 -6.06 -15.35
CA ASP A 100 -6.68 -4.99 -16.22
C ASP A 100 -6.42 -3.68 -15.44
N ASP A 101 -7.10 -3.48 -14.30
CA ASP A 101 -6.96 -2.28 -13.45
C ASP A 101 -5.92 -2.41 -12.32
N ARG A 102 -5.15 -3.50 -12.27
CA ARG A 102 -4.19 -3.81 -11.18
C ARG A 102 -3.26 -2.64 -10.85
N GLN A 103 -2.65 -2.03 -11.87
CA GLN A 103 -1.71 -0.92 -11.68
C GLN A 103 -2.39 0.33 -11.10
N SER A 104 -3.63 0.60 -11.51
CA SER A 104 -4.39 1.75 -11.00
C SER A 104 -4.75 1.59 -9.53
N HIS A 105 -5.09 0.37 -9.12
CA HIS A 105 -5.41 0.02 -7.74
C HIS A 105 -4.19 0.04 -6.81
N GLU A 106 -3.08 -0.52 -7.28
CA GLU A 106 -1.79 -0.47 -6.60
C GLU A 106 -1.35 0.97 -6.33
N MET A 107 -1.41 1.84 -7.35
CA MET A 107 -1.04 3.25 -7.18
C MET A 107 -1.96 4.00 -6.21
N LEU A 108 -3.23 3.61 -6.09
CA LEU A 108 -4.13 4.17 -5.08
C LEU A 108 -3.76 3.72 -3.68
N ARG A 109 -3.50 2.42 -3.45
CA ARG A 109 -3.06 1.90 -2.15
C ARG A 109 -1.74 2.53 -1.70
N LEU A 110 -0.78 2.66 -2.62
CA LEU A 110 0.48 3.37 -2.38
C LEU A 110 0.27 4.85 -2.07
N GLY A 111 -0.64 5.52 -2.79
CA GLY A 111 -1.05 6.89 -2.51
C GLY A 111 -1.64 7.02 -1.10
N MET A 112 -2.52 6.11 -0.71
CA MET A 112 -3.14 6.08 0.62
C MET A 112 -2.08 5.91 1.71
N TYR A 113 -1.17 4.96 1.52
CA TYR A 113 -0.04 4.73 2.41
C TYR A 113 0.78 6.00 2.61
N TYR A 114 1.21 6.61 1.51
CA TYR A 114 2.09 7.77 1.55
C TYR A 114 1.39 8.99 2.14
N GLN A 115 0.11 9.21 1.82
CA GLN A 115 -0.70 10.29 2.38
C GLN A 115 -0.90 10.17 3.90
N ILE A 116 -1.08 8.94 4.41
CA ILE A 116 -1.20 8.69 5.86
C ILE A 116 0.14 8.90 6.56
N MET A 117 1.23 8.42 5.98
CA MET A 117 2.58 8.58 6.54
C MET A 117 3.11 10.01 6.45
N ASN A 118 2.61 10.80 5.50
CA ASN A 118 2.99 12.19 5.29
C ASN A 118 1.73 13.06 5.26
N PRO A 119 1.11 13.36 6.42
CA PRO A 119 -0.15 14.08 6.47
C PRO A 119 -0.11 15.42 5.76
N ASP A 120 1.03 16.10 5.65
CA ASP A 120 1.16 17.39 4.94
C ASP A 120 1.23 17.27 3.41
N TYR A 121 1.46 16.06 2.87
CA TYR A 121 1.37 15.83 1.43
C TYR A 121 -0.09 15.95 0.97
N ASP A 122 -0.33 16.44 -0.24
CA ASP A 122 -1.69 16.57 -0.81
C ASP A 122 -1.80 15.72 -2.06
N ASP A 123 -2.26 14.48 -1.90
CA ASP A 123 -2.65 13.66 -3.03
C ASP A 123 -3.99 14.14 -3.59
N ARG A 124 -3.95 14.85 -4.72
CA ARG A 124 -5.15 15.40 -5.36
C ARG A 124 -6.16 14.34 -5.81
N ARG A 125 -5.69 13.13 -6.13
CA ARG A 125 -6.57 12.04 -6.55
C ARG A 125 -7.35 11.52 -5.35
N LEU A 126 -6.68 11.33 -4.21
CA LEU A 126 -7.35 10.95 -2.97
C LEU A 126 -8.27 12.04 -2.45
N ASP A 127 -7.84 13.31 -2.47
CA ASP A 127 -8.69 14.43 -2.08
C ASP A 127 -9.98 14.45 -2.91
N TYR A 128 -9.86 14.32 -4.24
CA TYR A 128 -11.03 14.20 -5.12
C TYR A 128 -11.95 13.03 -4.73
N LEU A 129 -11.39 11.83 -4.55
CA LEU A 129 -12.16 10.63 -4.19
C LEU A 129 -12.87 10.78 -2.82
N MET A 130 -12.25 11.43 -1.86
CA MET A 130 -12.85 11.68 -0.55
C MET A 130 -14.00 12.70 -0.59
N ASN A 131 -14.08 13.53 -1.65
CA ASN A 131 -15.09 14.57 -1.78
C ASN A 131 -16.24 14.23 -2.75
N VAL A 132 -16.08 13.23 -3.63
CA VAL A 132 -17.14 12.82 -4.56
C VAL A 132 -18.06 11.75 -3.99
N SER A 133 -19.32 11.77 -4.41
CA SER A 133 -20.28 10.73 -4.07
C SER A 133 -19.79 9.37 -4.54
N GLY A 134 -19.71 8.40 -3.62
CA GLY A 134 -19.26 7.04 -3.90
C GLY A 134 -17.74 6.83 -3.92
N GLY A 135 -16.93 7.88 -3.84
CA GLY A 135 -15.46 7.73 -3.87
C GLY A 135 -14.90 7.06 -2.61
N GLU A 136 -15.43 7.40 -1.43
CA GLU A 136 -15.08 6.70 -0.19
C GLU A 136 -15.49 5.21 -0.21
N PHE A 137 -16.66 4.90 -0.78
CA PHE A 137 -17.09 3.52 -0.98
C PHE A 137 -16.13 2.77 -1.92
N TYR A 138 -15.73 3.39 -3.03
CA TYR A 138 -14.73 2.83 -3.94
C TYR A 138 -13.38 2.56 -3.24
N LEU A 139 -12.90 3.51 -2.43
CA LEU A 139 -11.69 3.29 -1.63
C LEU A 139 -11.88 2.14 -0.64
N SER A 140 -13.03 2.02 0.02
CA SER A 140 -13.29 0.89 0.92
C SER A 140 -13.28 -0.46 0.21
N THR A 141 -13.83 -0.55 -1.01
CA THR A 141 -13.80 -1.78 -1.81
C THR A 141 -12.40 -2.15 -2.29
N LEU A 142 -11.53 -1.14 -2.48
CA LEU A 142 -10.15 -1.33 -2.90
C LEU A 142 -9.30 -2.01 -1.82
N LEU A 143 -9.59 -1.71 -0.56
CA LEU A 143 -8.73 -2.12 0.54
C LEU A 143 -8.75 -3.63 0.76
N PHE A 144 -9.80 -4.33 0.28
CA PHE A 144 -10.05 -5.74 0.58
C PHE A 144 -9.59 -6.03 2.01
N THR A 145 -10.17 -5.38 3.00
CA THR A 145 -9.86 -5.66 4.40
C THR A 145 -11.06 -5.26 5.20
N ASP A 146 -11.34 -6.02 6.25
CA ASP A 146 -12.37 -5.67 7.22
C ASP A 146 -11.98 -4.44 8.05
N THR A 147 -10.72 -4.00 7.95
CA THR A 147 -10.23 -2.84 8.67
C THR A 147 -10.60 -1.54 7.94
N ILE A 148 -11.46 -0.75 8.58
CA ILE A 148 -11.80 0.62 8.12
C ILE A 148 -10.74 1.65 8.53
N GLU A 149 -9.77 1.28 9.36
CA GLU A 149 -8.80 2.18 9.98
C GLU A 149 -8.03 3.05 8.97
N PRO A 150 -7.50 2.53 7.84
CA PRO A 150 -6.80 3.38 6.87
C PRO A 150 -7.70 4.47 6.29
N LEU A 151 -8.98 4.16 6.07
CA LEU A 151 -9.96 5.10 5.55
C LEU A 151 -10.33 6.17 6.60
N GLU A 152 -10.46 5.79 7.87
CA GLU A 152 -10.67 6.73 8.97
C GLU A 152 -9.50 7.71 9.13
N LYS A 153 -8.25 7.23 9.00
CA LYS A 153 -7.05 8.08 9.02
C LYS A 153 -7.05 9.08 7.88
N LEU A 154 -7.36 8.63 6.65
CA LEU A 154 -7.48 9.54 5.51
C LEU A 154 -8.57 10.58 5.72
N ARG A 155 -9.74 10.15 6.23
CA ARG A 155 -10.84 11.07 6.56
C ARG A 155 -10.40 12.13 7.56
N ALA A 156 -9.67 11.74 8.61
CA ALA A 156 -9.15 12.68 9.60
C ALA A 156 -8.18 13.68 8.97
N ILE A 157 -7.26 13.22 8.12
CA ILE A 157 -6.28 14.08 7.42
C ILE A 157 -6.99 15.09 6.50
N PHE A 158 -7.94 14.66 5.68
CA PHE A 158 -8.65 15.57 4.78
C PHE A 158 -9.62 16.49 5.52
N ALA A 159 -10.19 16.04 6.64
CA ALA A 159 -11.03 16.88 7.49
C ALA A 159 -10.24 18.02 8.15
N THR A 160 -9.03 17.77 8.65
CA THR A 160 -8.19 18.82 9.26
C THR A 160 -7.75 19.86 8.25
N LYS A 161 -7.54 19.46 7.00
CA LYS A 161 -7.13 20.36 5.90
C LYS A 161 -8.28 21.06 5.19
N LYS A 162 -9.53 20.76 5.56
CA LYS A 162 -10.70 21.29 4.85
C LYS A 162 -10.74 22.81 4.96
N GLY A 163 -10.58 23.50 3.83
CA GLY A 163 -10.57 24.97 3.76
C GLY A 163 -9.17 25.59 3.79
N GLU A 164 -8.10 24.80 3.84
CA GLU A 164 -6.73 25.27 3.65
C GLU A 164 -6.34 25.34 2.17
N ARG A 165 -5.36 26.20 1.81
CA ARG A 165 -4.98 26.45 0.41
C ARG A 165 -4.52 25.16 -0.28
N ASN A 166 -5.07 24.88 -1.46
CA ASN A 166 -4.89 23.70 -2.34
C ASN A 166 -5.82 22.50 -2.09
N ASN A 167 -6.68 22.53 -1.05
CA ASN A 167 -7.87 21.70 -0.93
C ASN A 167 -9.11 22.58 -1.13
N VAL A 168 -9.70 22.60 -2.32
CA VAL A 168 -10.90 23.40 -2.63
C VAL A 168 -11.87 22.45 -3.36
N VAL A 169 -13.15 22.31 -3.00
CA VAL A 169 -14.15 23.36 -2.80
C VAL A 169 -15.23 22.89 -1.81
N GLY A 170 -15.52 23.71 -0.80
CA GLY A 170 -16.80 23.62 -0.11
C GLY A 170 -17.92 23.95 -1.09
N PHE A 171 -18.72 22.97 -1.49
CA PHE A 171 -19.95 23.25 -2.20
C PHE A 171 -20.89 23.98 -1.23
N VAL A 172 -20.94 25.30 -1.37
CA VAL A 172 -21.99 26.13 -0.82
C VAL A 172 -23.29 25.64 -1.48
N LYS A 173 -24.20 25.09 -0.69
CA LYS A 173 -25.60 24.88 -1.10
C LYS A 173 -26.33 26.22 -1.12
#